data_AF-A0A963HW45-F1
#
_entry.id   AF-A0A963HW45-F1
#
_cell.length_a   1.000
_cell.length_b   1.000
_cell.length_c   1.000
_cell.angle_alpha   90.00
_cell.angle_beta   90.00
_cell.angle_gamma   90.00
#
_symmetry.space_group_name_H-M   'P 1'
#
loop_
_entity.id
_entity.type
_entity.pdbx_description
1 polymer ?
#
loop_
_entity_poly.entity_id
_entity_poly.type
_entity_poly.pdbx_seq_one_letter_code
_entity_poly.pdbx_strand_id
1 'polypeptide(L)'
;RKALSCVYRTDQRYGAAYLVDVLRGEATDKVRDRGHESLTTFGIGADLDDKLWRSVFRQLVARGFLAVDHDRFGALMLTETARPLLKGEAAFEIRQPVKKTKRLKAGRGRIVPTGAEAELYDRLRSWRADTARERNVPAYVIFHDATLLEIANRKPDSLEALGAVSGIGDRKLDAYGPALLELLTA
;
A
#
# COMPACT_ATOMS: atom_id res chain seq x y z
N ARG A 1 14.76 -15.47 16.45
CA ARG A 1 15.88 -16.41 16.22
C ARG A 1 16.30 -16.47 14.75
N LYS A 2 15.47 -17.00 13.83
CA LYS A 2 15.79 -17.08 12.37
C LYS A 2 16.48 -15.82 11.82
N ALA A 3 15.90 -14.64 12.04
CA ALA A 3 16.48 -13.35 11.62
C ALA A 3 17.89 -13.07 12.19
N LEU A 4 18.09 -13.25 13.50
CA LEU A 4 19.39 -13.00 14.14
C LEU A 4 20.45 -13.99 13.63
N SER A 5 20.09 -15.26 13.45
CA SER A 5 20.99 -16.26 12.87
C SER A 5 21.36 -15.93 11.42
N CYS A 6 20.43 -15.37 10.64
CA CYS A 6 20.71 -14.93 9.27
C CYS A 6 21.66 -13.73 9.24
N VAL A 7 21.47 -12.74 10.12
CA VAL A 7 22.39 -11.61 10.27
C VAL A 7 23.80 -12.11 10.59
N TYR A 8 23.92 -13.04 11.54
CA TYR A 8 25.20 -13.64 11.92
C TYR A 8 25.89 -14.35 10.74
N ARG A 9 25.16 -15.22 10.03
CA ARG A 9 25.72 -16.06 8.95
C ARG A 9 26.04 -15.29 7.67
N THR A 10 25.55 -14.07 7.53
CA THR A 10 25.85 -13.16 6.41
C THR A 10 26.92 -12.13 6.77
N ASP A 11 27.73 -12.42 7.79
CA ASP A 11 28.84 -11.58 8.27
C ASP A 11 28.42 -10.16 8.70
N GLN A 12 27.13 -9.94 8.96
CA GLN A 12 26.57 -8.66 9.41
C GLN A 12 26.86 -7.49 8.45
N ARG A 13 26.93 -7.75 7.14
CA ARG A 13 27.26 -6.74 6.10
C ARG A 13 26.06 -6.24 5.30
N TYR A 14 24.87 -6.76 5.57
CA TYR A 14 23.73 -6.58 4.69
C TYR A 14 22.56 -5.94 5.42
N GLY A 15 21.83 -5.09 4.69
CA GLY A 15 20.60 -4.48 5.18
C GLY A 15 19.40 -5.44 5.13
N ALA A 16 18.29 -4.99 5.71
CA ALA A 16 17.08 -5.81 5.88
C ALA A 16 16.56 -6.41 4.57
N ALA A 17 16.62 -5.70 3.44
CA ALA A 17 16.09 -6.19 2.17
C ALA A 17 16.78 -7.49 1.72
N TYR A 18 18.11 -7.50 1.71
CA TYR A 18 18.88 -8.67 1.34
C TYR A 18 18.69 -9.84 2.31
N LEU A 19 18.63 -9.54 3.63
CA LEU A 19 18.39 -10.55 4.65
C LEU A 19 16.99 -11.18 4.53
N VAL A 20 15.99 -10.41 4.09
CA VAL A 20 14.65 -10.93 3.77
C VAL A 20 14.73 -11.90 2.60
N ASP A 21 15.46 -11.55 1.53
CA ASP A 21 15.63 -12.42 0.36
C ASP A 21 16.25 -13.77 0.77
N VAL A 22 17.32 -13.75 1.56
CA VAL A 22 17.96 -14.97 2.09
C VAL A 22 16.96 -15.78 2.94
N LEU A 23 16.30 -15.16 3.93
CA LEU A 23 15.36 -15.84 4.81
C LEU A 23 14.19 -16.47 4.06
N ARG A 24 13.70 -15.81 3.02
CA ARG A 24 12.58 -16.28 2.20
C ARG A 24 12.98 -17.30 1.14
N GLY A 25 14.29 -17.47 0.89
CA GLY A 25 14.79 -18.40 -0.12
C GLY A 25 14.76 -17.81 -1.53
N GLU A 26 14.76 -16.48 -1.65
CA GLU A 26 14.79 -15.79 -2.93
C GLU A 26 16.22 -15.78 -3.46
N ALA A 27 16.49 -16.65 -4.44
CA ALA A 27 17.78 -16.73 -5.12
C ALA A 27 17.93 -15.58 -6.13
N THR A 28 18.08 -14.35 -5.63
CA THR A 28 18.46 -13.20 -6.48
C THR A 28 19.92 -13.34 -6.93
N ASP A 29 20.30 -12.66 -8.01
CA ASP A 29 21.68 -12.72 -8.51
C ASP A 29 22.71 -12.36 -7.42
N LYS A 30 22.42 -11.35 -6.60
CA LYS A 30 23.24 -10.99 -5.44
C LYS A 30 23.34 -12.06 -4.36
N VAL A 31 22.32 -12.92 -4.20
CA VAL A 31 22.37 -14.04 -3.25
C VAL A 31 23.25 -15.16 -3.81
N ARG A 32 23.13 -15.44 -5.11
CA ARG A 32 23.95 -16.44 -5.81
C ARG A 32 25.43 -16.05 -5.84
N ASP A 33 25.72 -14.81 -6.26
CA ASP A 33 27.08 -14.28 -6.36
C ASP A 33 27.83 -14.30 -5.01
N ARG A 34 27.09 -14.27 -3.90
CA ARG A 34 27.64 -14.32 -2.54
C ARG A 34 27.61 -15.72 -1.93
N GLY A 35 27.10 -16.72 -2.65
CA GLY A 35 26.99 -18.11 -2.18
C GLY A 35 26.02 -18.30 -1.01
N HIS A 36 25.15 -17.34 -0.74
CA HIS A 36 24.30 -17.34 0.45
C HIS A 36 23.07 -18.26 0.34
N GLU A 37 22.81 -18.80 -0.85
CA GLU A 37 21.86 -19.90 -1.07
C GLU A 37 22.24 -21.21 -0.36
N SER A 38 23.53 -21.39 -0.06
CA SER A 38 24.05 -22.57 0.65
C SER A 38 23.93 -22.47 2.18
N LEU A 39 23.55 -21.30 2.71
CA LEU A 39 23.44 -21.08 4.14
C LEU A 39 22.25 -21.86 4.71
N THR A 40 22.40 -22.43 5.90
CA THR A 40 21.26 -23.10 6.59
C THR A 40 20.14 -22.14 6.99
N THR A 41 20.32 -20.83 6.82
CA THR A 41 19.29 -19.80 7.01
C THR A 41 18.58 -19.42 5.72
N PHE A 42 18.99 -19.98 4.59
CA PHE A 42 18.31 -19.78 3.32
C PHE A 42 16.96 -20.50 3.34
N GLY A 43 15.88 -19.79 3.01
CA GLY A 43 14.52 -20.37 2.91
C GLY A 43 13.83 -20.76 4.22
N ILE A 44 14.51 -20.71 5.38
CA ILE A 44 13.91 -21.12 6.66
C ILE A 44 12.77 -20.21 7.13
N GLY A 45 12.64 -19.03 6.53
CA GLY A 45 11.67 -17.99 6.82
C GLY A 45 10.58 -17.83 5.77
N ALA A 46 10.39 -18.81 4.88
CA ALA A 46 9.37 -18.79 3.83
C ALA A 46 7.93 -18.68 4.37
N ASP A 47 7.73 -18.93 5.67
CA ASP A 47 6.45 -18.78 6.37
C ASP A 47 5.96 -17.34 6.53
N LEU A 48 6.86 -16.35 6.41
CA LEU A 48 6.51 -14.92 6.56
C LEU A 48 6.74 -14.15 5.25
N ASP A 49 5.84 -13.21 4.96
CA ASP A 49 6.00 -12.31 3.81
C ASP A 49 7.09 -11.25 4.05
N ASP A 50 7.52 -10.57 2.97
CA ASP A 50 8.56 -9.53 3.01
C ASP A 50 8.21 -8.41 4.00
N LYS A 51 6.95 -7.99 4.01
CA LYS A 51 6.48 -6.90 4.88
C LYS A 51 6.61 -7.26 6.34
N LEU A 52 6.27 -8.49 6.70
CA LEU A 52 6.37 -9.01 8.05
C LEU A 52 7.82 -9.18 8.46
N TRP A 53 8.69 -9.71 7.59
CA TRP A 53 10.13 -9.76 7.86
C TRP A 53 10.74 -8.37 8.09
N ARG A 54 10.42 -7.39 7.25
CA ARG A 54 10.85 -5.99 7.46
C ARG A 54 10.34 -5.43 8.79
N SER A 55 9.11 -5.78 9.19
CA SER A 55 8.57 -5.42 10.50
C SER A 55 9.37 -6.06 11.65
N VAL A 56 9.73 -7.34 11.51
CA VAL A 56 10.55 -8.06 12.49
C VAL A 56 11.92 -7.40 12.63
N PHE A 57 12.62 -7.10 11.54
CA PHE A 57 13.91 -6.40 11.59
C PHE A 57 13.81 -5.03 12.25
N ARG A 58 12.80 -4.22 11.90
CA ARG A 58 12.57 -2.93 12.59
C ARG A 58 12.33 -3.08 14.08
N GLN A 59 11.56 -4.10 14.48
CA GLN A 59 11.28 -4.36 15.90
C GLN A 59 12.49 -4.88 16.66
N LEU A 60 13.38 -5.64 16.01
CA LEU A 60 14.65 -6.07 16.60
C LEU A 60 15.60 -4.89 16.79
N VAL A 61 15.65 -3.96 15.83
CA VAL A 61 16.42 -2.71 15.97
C VAL A 61 15.86 -1.83 17.08
N ALA A 62 14.53 -1.61 17.10
CA ALA A 62 13.89 -0.76 18.09
C ALA A 62 14.05 -1.25 19.54
N ARG A 63 14.24 -2.56 19.74
CA ARG A 63 14.49 -3.18 21.05
C ARG A 63 15.98 -3.36 21.35
N GLY A 64 16.86 -2.87 20.48
CA GLY A 64 18.30 -2.89 20.67
C GLY A 64 18.98 -4.22 20.34
N PHE A 65 18.27 -5.26 19.88
CA PHE A 65 18.87 -6.55 19.49
C PHE A 65 19.71 -6.45 18.22
N LEU A 66 19.37 -5.50 17.35
CA LEU A 66 20.13 -5.19 16.15
C LEU A 66 20.49 -3.70 16.15
N ALA A 67 21.66 -3.36 15.62
CA ALA A 67 22.06 -2.00 15.32
C ALA A 67 22.16 -1.82 13.80
N VAL A 68 21.88 -0.60 13.33
CA VAL A 68 22.11 -0.21 11.93
C VAL A 68 23.48 0.45 11.86
N ASP A 69 24.36 -0.11 11.03
CA ASP A 69 25.63 0.52 10.68
C ASP A 69 25.39 1.47 9.51
N HIS A 70 25.36 2.78 9.80
CA HIS A 70 25.14 3.82 8.81
C HIS A 70 26.35 4.01 7.87
N ASP A 71 27.56 3.69 8.34
CA ASP A 71 28.79 3.79 7.55
C ASP A 71 28.92 2.61 6.56
N ARG A 72 28.24 1.49 6.85
CA ARG A 72 28.17 0.30 5.98
C ARG A 72 26.83 0.17 5.25
N PHE A 73 26.32 1.27 4.71
CA PHE A 73 25.11 1.29 3.87
C PHE A 73 23.87 0.70 4.55
N GLY A 74 23.74 0.86 5.87
CA GLY A 74 22.60 0.35 6.63
C GLY A 74 22.67 -1.16 6.92
N ALA A 75 23.87 -1.72 7.02
CA ALA A 75 24.06 -3.11 7.43
C ALA A 75 23.48 -3.35 8.83
N LEU A 76 22.83 -4.50 9.03
CA LEU A 76 22.33 -4.90 10.34
C LEU A 76 23.38 -5.71 11.08
N MET A 77 23.68 -5.29 12.32
CA MET A 77 24.65 -5.94 13.20
C MET A 77 24.00 -6.41 14.49
N LEU A 78 24.44 -7.55 15.02
CA LEU A 78 24.02 -8.00 16.35
C LEU A 78 24.62 -7.11 17.42
N THR A 79 23.85 -6.84 18.45
CA THR A 79 24.35 -6.22 19.68
C THR A 79 24.53 -7.27 20.77
N GLU A 80 25.16 -6.90 21.88
CA GLU A 80 25.32 -7.78 23.04
C GLU A 80 23.99 -8.28 23.60
N THR A 81 22.91 -7.51 23.46
CA THR A 81 21.56 -7.89 23.92
C THR A 81 20.94 -9.01 23.09
N ALA A 82 21.48 -9.33 21.91
CA ALA A 82 20.98 -10.41 21.06
C ALA A 82 21.33 -11.82 21.58
N ARG A 83 22.35 -11.95 22.45
CA ARG A 83 22.87 -13.25 22.90
C ARG A 83 21.82 -14.10 23.63
N PRO A 84 21.05 -13.60 24.62
CA PRO A 84 20.04 -14.41 25.30
C PRO A 84 18.95 -14.91 24.34
N LEU A 85 18.57 -14.09 23.34
CA LEU A 85 17.56 -14.46 22.35
C LEU A 85 18.08 -15.51 21.36
N LEU A 86 19.38 -15.48 21.02
CA LEU A 86 20.04 -16.51 20.21
C LEU A 86 20.15 -17.85 20.96
N LYS A 87 20.46 -17.80 22.26
CA LYS A 87 20.53 -18.99 23.13
C LYS A 87 19.16 -19.57 23.52
N GLY A 88 18.08 -18.82 23.29
CA GLY A 88 16.72 -19.22 23.69
C GLY A 88 16.41 -18.98 25.17
N GLU A 89 17.26 -18.21 25.85
CA GLU A 89 17.10 -17.80 27.26
C GLU A 89 16.11 -16.62 27.41
N ALA A 90 15.82 -15.92 26.32
CA ALA A 90 14.83 -14.84 26.28
C ALA A 90 13.77 -15.07 25.19
N ALA A 91 12.55 -14.62 25.46
CA ALA A 91 11.44 -14.63 24.50
C ALA A 91 11.32 -13.28 23.77
N PHE A 92 10.92 -13.33 22.50
CA PHE A 92 10.66 -12.15 21.69
C PHE A 92 9.30 -12.26 21.04
N GLU A 93 8.37 -11.43 21.51
CA GLU A 93 7.05 -11.34 20.91
C GLU A 93 7.05 -10.34 19.75
N ILE A 94 6.69 -10.85 18.57
CA ILE A 94 6.53 -10.04 17.38
C ILE A 94 5.15 -9.40 17.44
N ARG A 95 5.10 -8.07 17.43
CA ARG A 95 3.84 -7.40 17.14
C ARG A 95 3.50 -7.67 15.68
N GLN A 96 2.49 -8.50 15.44
CA GLN A 96 1.97 -8.65 14.08
C GLN A 96 1.44 -7.28 13.65
N PRO A 97 1.89 -6.75 12.50
CA PRO A 97 1.25 -5.58 11.94
C PRO A 97 -0.20 -6.00 11.71
N VAL A 98 -1.12 -5.35 12.42
CA VAL A 98 -2.55 -5.52 12.16
C VAL A 98 -2.67 -5.39 10.65
N LYS A 99 -3.13 -6.46 9.98
CA LYS A 99 -3.59 -6.30 8.60
C LYS A 99 -4.56 -5.15 8.74
N LYS A 100 -4.19 -3.97 8.24
CA LYS A 100 -5.19 -3.07 7.72
C LYS A 100 -5.81 -3.94 6.63
N THR A 101 -6.79 -4.78 7.00
CA THR A 101 -8.00 -4.90 6.21
C THR A 101 -8.15 -3.48 5.76
N LYS A 102 -8.01 -3.25 4.44
CA LYS A 102 -8.56 -2.03 3.89
C LYS A 102 -9.89 -1.96 4.61
N ARG A 103 -10.04 -0.99 5.53
CA ARG A 103 -11.37 -0.52 5.82
C ARG A 103 -11.76 -0.16 4.39
N LEU A 104 -12.49 -1.07 3.73
CA LEU A 104 -13.58 -0.71 2.86
C LEU A 104 -14.15 0.43 3.67
N LYS A 105 -13.77 1.66 3.30
CA LYS A 105 -14.20 2.86 4.03
C LYS A 105 -15.67 2.57 4.19
N ALA A 106 -16.07 2.27 5.44
CA ALA A 106 -17.39 1.75 5.73
C ALA A 106 -18.27 2.66 4.92
N GLY A 107 -18.93 2.08 3.90
CA GLY A 107 -19.63 2.87 2.92
C GLY A 107 -20.48 3.81 3.75
N ARG A 108 -20.16 5.11 3.72
CA ARG A 108 -21.22 6.10 3.90
C ARG A 108 -22.28 5.58 2.96
N GLY A 109 -23.39 5.12 3.56
CA GLY A 109 -24.28 4.12 2.98
C GLY A 109 -24.37 4.37 1.49
N ARG A 110 -24.24 3.32 0.68
CA ARG A 110 -24.55 3.40 -0.74
C ARG A 110 -26.01 3.85 -0.78
N ILE A 111 -26.22 5.16 -0.82
CA ILE A 111 -27.50 5.80 -1.09
C ILE A 111 -27.71 5.34 -2.52
N VAL A 112 -28.44 4.24 -2.67
CA VAL A 112 -28.94 3.82 -3.96
C VAL A 112 -29.93 4.93 -4.29
N PRO A 113 -29.64 5.78 -5.30
CA PRO A 113 -30.59 6.81 -5.66
C PRO A 113 -31.90 6.12 -6.07
N THR A 114 -33.03 6.62 -5.61
CA THR A 114 -34.36 6.06 -5.89
C THR A 114 -35.15 7.06 -6.71
N GLY A 115 -35.66 6.67 -7.88
CA GLY A 115 -36.41 7.57 -8.77
C GLY A 115 -35.49 8.36 -9.70
N ALA A 116 -35.76 9.67 -9.85
CA ALA A 116 -35.10 10.54 -10.84
C ALA A 116 -33.58 10.68 -10.63
N GLU A 117 -33.08 10.53 -9.40
CA GLU A 117 -31.66 10.55 -9.08
C GLU A 117 -30.92 9.31 -9.63
N ALA A 118 -31.61 8.19 -9.83
CA ALA A 118 -31.02 6.96 -10.36
C ALA A 118 -30.77 7.09 -11.86
N GLU A 119 -31.75 7.61 -12.60
CA GLU A 119 -31.64 7.87 -14.03
C GLU A 119 -30.52 8.89 -14.31
N LEU A 120 -30.47 9.98 -13.54
CA LEU A 120 -29.38 10.96 -13.65
C LEU A 120 -28.01 10.34 -13.36
N TYR A 121 -27.91 9.50 -12.33
CA TYR A 121 -26.66 8.81 -11.99
C TYR A 121 -26.21 7.83 -13.08
N ASP A 122 -27.14 7.13 -13.73
CA ASP A 122 -26.82 6.23 -14.85
C ASP A 122 -26.40 6.99 -16.11
N ARG A 123 -27.03 8.15 -16.40
CA ARG A 123 -26.58 9.06 -17.47
C ARG A 123 -25.15 9.55 -17.22
N LEU A 124 -24.86 10.00 -15.99
CA LEU A 124 -23.52 10.42 -15.58
C LEU A 124 -22.49 9.27 -15.68
N ARG A 125 -22.90 8.04 -15.38
CA ARG A 125 -22.04 6.85 -15.50
C ARG A 125 -21.74 6.53 -16.95
N SER A 126 -22.74 6.62 -17.84
CA SER A 126 -22.55 6.41 -19.28
C SER A 126 -21.60 7.44 -19.86
N TRP A 127 -21.88 8.73 -19.61
CA TRP A 127 -21.02 9.82 -20.07
C TRP A 127 -19.57 9.67 -19.60
N ARG A 128 -19.36 9.26 -18.34
CA ARG A 128 -18.01 9.01 -17.81
C ARG A 128 -17.32 7.86 -18.56
N ALA A 129 -18.04 6.79 -18.87
CA ALA A 129 -17.49 5.66 -19.60
C ALA A 129 -17.09 6.05 -21.03
N ASP A 130 -17.90 6.88 -21.68
CA ASP A 130 -17.65 7.37 -23.03
C ASP A 130 -16.44 8.31 -23.07
N THR A 131 -16.41 9.30 -22.17
CA THR A 131 -15.28 10.23 -22.00
C THR A 131 -13.97 9.49 -21.69
N ALA A 132 -14.04 8.46 -20.86
CA ALA A 132 -12.90 7.64 -20.50
C ALA A 132 -12.36 6.83 -21.69
N ARG A 133 -13.28 6.30 -22.51
CA ARG A 133 -12.96 5.57 -23.74
C ARG A 133 -12.30 6.48 -24.76
N GLU A 134 -12.84 7.67 -25.00
CA GLU A 134 -12.27 8.69 -25.91
C GLU A 134 -10.86 9.09 -25.51
N ARG A 135 -10.61 9.22 -24.20
CA ARG A 135 -9.31 9.61 -23.65
C ARG A 135 -8.36 8.43 -23.41
N ASN A 136 -8.78 7.20 -23.71
CA ASN A 136 -8.05 5.97 -23.44
C ASN A 136 -7.52 5.87 -21.98
N VAL A 137 -8.34 6.29 -21.01
CA VAL A 137 -8.01 6.23 -19.59
C VAL A 137 -9.10 5.45 -18.83
N PRO A 138 -8.78 4.82 -17.69
CA PRO A 138 -9.80 4.21 -16.84
C PRO A 138 -10.85 5.23 -16.36
N ALA A 139 -12.12 4.84 -16.31
CA ALA A 139 -13.24 5.73 -15.95
C ALA A 139 -13.09 6.44 -14.60
N TYR A 140 -12.47 5.79 -13.61
CA TYR A 140 -12.24 6.39 -12.29
C TYR A 140 -11.29 7.60 -12.33
N VAL A 141 -10.48 7.76 -13.39
CA VAL A 141 -9.58 8.90 -13.60
C VAL A 141 -10.38 10.16 -13.96
N ILE A 142 -11.46 9.99 -14.72
CA ILE A 142 -12.39 11.09 -15.07
C ILE A 142 -13.09 11.56 -13.78
N PHE A 143 -13.89 10.69 -13.15
CA PHE A 143 -14.48 10.93 -11.82
C PHE A 143 -14.65 9.63 -11.04
N HIS A 144 -14.50 9.70 -9.72
CA HIS A 144 -14.87 8.60 -8.84
C HIS A 144 -16.39 8.48 -8.72
N ASP A 145 -16.89 7.27 -8.41
CA ASP A 145 -18.32 7.02 -8.20
C ASP A 145 -18.94 7.93 -7.13
N ALA A 146 -18.16 8.27 -6.09
CA ALA A 146 -18.59 9.18 -5.03
C ALA A 146 -18.91 10.58 -5.55
N THR A 147 -18.11 11.11 -6.49
CA THR A 147 -18.33 12.42 -7.09
C THR A 147 -19.57 12.40 -8.00
N LEU A 148 -19.74 11.35 -8.81
CA LEU A 148 -20.95 11.21 -9.64
C LEU A 148 -22.23 11.11 -8.80
N LEU A 149 -22.16 10.38 -7.67
CA LEU A 149 -23.28 10.25 -6.75
C LEU A 149 -23.59 11.60 -6.06
N GLU A 150 -22.56 12.36 -5.72
CA GLU A 150 -22.73 13.70 -5.13
C GLU A 150 -23.34 14.69 -6.12
N ILE A 151 -22.95 14.65 -7.40
CA ILE A 151 -23.58 15.43 -8.48
C ILE A 151 -25.05 15.04 -8.64
N ALA A 152 -25.35 13.74 -8.72
CA ALA A 152 -26.72 13.26 -8.88
C ALA A 152 -27.64 13.66 -7.71
N ASN A 153 -27.09 13.70 -6.49
CA ASN A 153 -27.83 14.12 -5.28
C ASN A 153 -27.99 15.64 -5.17
N ARG A 154 -26.96 16.42 -5.51
CA ARG A 154 -26.98 17.89 -5.36
C ARG A 154 -27.64 18.60 -6.54
N LYS A 155 -27.67 17.98 -7.72
CA LYS A 155 -28.19 18.54 -8.97
C LYS A 155 -27.73 20.00 -9.19
N PRO A 156 -26.41 20.26 -9.23
CA PRO A 156 -25.89 21.61 -9.38
C PRO A 156 -26.33 22.22 -10.71
N ASP A 157 -26.76 23.48 -10.69
CA ASP A 157 -27.31 24.22 -11.83
C ASP A 157 -26.30 25.20 -12.45
N SER A 158 -25.09 25.30 -11.89
CA SER A 158 -24.05 26.23 -12.28
C SER A 158 -22.65 25.65 -12.12
N LEU A 159 -21.68 26.23 -12.83
CA LEU A 159 -20.26 25.82 -12.72
C LEU A 159 -19.73 26.06 -11.29
N GLU A 160 -20.18 27.12 -10.62
CA GLU A 160 -19.82 27.40 -9.23
C GLU A 160 -20.36 26.30 -8.28
N ALA A 161 -21.62 25.90 -8.46
CA ALA A 161 -22.21 24.81 -7.69
C ALA A 161 -21.54 23.45 -7.96
N LEU A 162 -21.07 23.21 -9.19
CA LEU A 162 -20.24 22.04 -9.53
C LEU A 162 -18.87 22.10 -8.85
N GLY A 163 -18.22 23.26 -8.80
CA GLY A 163 -16.94 23.45 -8.10
C GLY A 163 -17.00 23.16 -6.60
N ALA A 164 -18.19 23.31 -5.99
CA ALA A 164 -18.43 22.97 -4.57
C ALA A 164 -18.58 21.45 -4.31
N VAL A 165 -18.60 20.61 -5.35
CA VAL A 165 -18.72 19.15 -5.23
C VAL A 165 -17.36 18.51 -4.91
N SER A 166 -17.34 17.63 -3.91
CA SER A 166 -16.11 16.95 -3.51
C SER A 166 -15.52 16.08 -4.64
N GLY A 167 -14.29 16.40 -5.06
CA GLY A 167 -13.57 15.67 -6.10
C GLY A 167 -13.62 16.32 -7.49
N ILE A 168 -14.27 17.48 -7.63
CA ILE A 168 -14.11 18.38 -8.78
C ILE A 168 -13.12 19.47 -8.40
N GLY A 169 -11.97 19.51 -9.05
CA GLY A 169 -11.03 20.64 -8.95
C GLY A 169 -11.07 21.49 -10.20
N ASP A 170 -10.52 22.70 -10.14
CA ASP A 170 -10.59 23.74 -11.20
C ASP A 170 -10.31 23.17 -12.60
N ARG A 171 -9.23 22.40 -12.75
CA ARG A 171 -8.86 21.80 -14.04
C ARG A 171 -9.90 20.81 -14.60
N LYS A 172 -10.62 20.09 -13.73
CA LYS A 172 -11.70 19.18 -14.12
C LYS A 172 -13.01 19.94 -14.36
N LEU A 173 -13.24 21.01 -13.59
CA LEU A 173 -14.37 21.90 -13.78
C LEU A 173 -14.29 22.60 -15.14
N ASP A 174 -13.12 23.12 -15.51
CA ASP A 174 -12.90 23.74 -16.81
C ASP A 174 -13.06 22.74 -17.96
N ALA A 175 -12.56 21.51 -17.77
CA ALA A 175 -12.55 20.50 -18.82
C ALA A 175 -13.89 19.78 -19.03
N TYR A 176 -14.71 19.64 -17.97
CA TYR A 176 -15.91 18.79 -17.99
C TYR A 176 -17.18 19.50 -17.47
N GLY A 177 -17.05 20.68 -16.88
CA GLY A 177 -18.16 21.44 -16.31
C GLY A 177 -19.31 21.69 -17.30
N PRO A 178 -19.04 22.20 -18.52
CA PRO A 178 -20.09 22.41 -19.53
C PRO A 178 -20.85 21.12 -19.88
N ALA A 179 -20.15 20.03 -20.12
CA ALA A 179 -20.75 18.74 -20.45
C ALA A 179 -21.58 18.15 -19.29
N LEU A 180 -21.14 18.37 -18.03
CA LEU A 180 -21.89 17.95 -16.85
C LEU A 180 -23.16 18.77 -16.64
N LEU A 181 -23.13 20.08 -16.91
CA LEU A 181 -24.32 20.94 -16.82
C LEU A 181 -25.36 20.55 -17.87
N GLU A 182 -24.94 20.27 -19.10
CA GLU A 182 -25.85 19.79 -20.16
C GLU A 182 -26.60 18.51 -19.73
N LEU A 183 -25.89 17.55 -19.11
CA LEU A 183 -26.48 16.30 -18.59
C LEU A 183 -27.43 16.49 -17.40
N LEU A 184 -27.29 17.61 -16.68
CA LEU A 184 -28.14 17.97 -15.54
C LEU A 184 -29.40 18.72 -15.98
N THR A 185 -29.33 19.44 -17.11
CA THR A 185 -30.47 20.16 -17.70
C THR A 185 -31.31 19.34 -18.69
N ALA A 186 -30.77 18.23 -19.20
CA ALA A 186 -31.45 17.28 -20.07
C ALA A 186 -32.26 16.23 -19.29
#